data_AF-A0A1H0DJX9-F1
#
_entry.id   AF-A0A1H0DJX9-F1
#
_cell.length_a   1.000
_cell.length_b   1.000
_cell.length_c   1.000
_cell.angle_alpha   90.00
_cell.angle_beta   90.00
_cell.angle_gamma   90.00
#
_symmetry.space_group_name_H-M   'P 1'
#
loop_
_entity.id
_entity.type
_entity.pdbx_description
1 polymer ?
#
loop_
_entity_poly.entity_id
_entity_poly.type
_entity_poly.pdbx_seq_one_letter_code
_entity_poly.pdbx_strand_id
1 'polypeptide(L)'
;MSLELSKETSRGDLWLGGTVTYRVTLDGVWVGWVGDGRRWRGWGYGGRRWWACWRQDGDTAARWSSELEHGTRIEALNALRNRIGTQHRA
;
A
#
# COMPACT_ATOMS: atom_id res chain seq x y z
N MET A 1 11.04 11.76 9.70
CA MET A 1 10.01 11.22 8.79
C MET A 1 10.54 11.20 7.37
N SER A 2 11.55 10.38 7.13
CA SER A 2 11.93 9.91 5.81
C SER A 2 11.14 8.64 5.50
N LEU A 3 10.48 8.60 4.34
CA LEU A 3 9.79 7.42 3.84
C LEU A 3 10.60 6.77 2.74
N GLU A 4 10.82 5.47 2.86
CA GLU A 4 11.55 4.69 1.88
C GLU A 4 10.67 3.56 1.33
N LEU A 5 10.83 3.29 0.03
CA LEU A 5 10.18 2.20 -0.67
C LEU A 5 11.22 1.18 -1.08
N SER A 6 11.12 -0.04 -0.55
CA SER A 6 11.86 -1.18 -1.08
C SER A 6 10.91 -2.07 -1.86
N LYS A 7 11.26 -2.35 -3.12
CA LYS A 7 10.46 -3.23 -3.98
C LYS A 7 10.54 -4.64 -3.40
N GLU A 8 9.38 -5.24 -3.14
CA GLU A 8 9.33 -6.63 -2.72
C GLU A 8 8.91 -7.50 -3.89
N THR A 9 9.82 -8.36 -4.34
CA THR A 9 9.53 -9.39 -5.33
C THR A 9 9.09 -10.67 -4.63
N SER A 10 8.01 -10.62 -3.85
CA SER A 10 7.36 -11.85 -3.43
C SER A 10 6.49 -12.37 -4.58
N ARG A 11 6.80 -13.57 -5.08
CA ARG A 11 6.00 -14.27 -6.11
C ARG A 11 4.64 -14.76 -5.56
N GLY A 12 4.38 -14.61 -4.27
CA GLY A 12 3.29 -15.32 -3.57
C GLY A 12 1.95 -14.58 -3.47
N ASP A 13 1.90 -13.29 -3.16
CA ASP A 13 0.65 -12.67 -2.68
C ASP A 13 0.35 -11.33 -3.38
N LEU A 14 0.15 -11.37 -4.70
CA LEU A 14 -0.32 -10.20 -5.44
C LEU A 14 -1.85 -10.11 -5.32
N TRP A 15 -2.31 -9.44 -4.28
CA TRP A 15 -3.72 -9.15 -4.05
C TRP A 15 -4.33 -8.34 -5.22
N LEU A 16 -5.56 -8.66 -5.61
CA LEU A 16 -6.38 -7.89 -6.57
C LEU A 16 -5.81 -7.78 -8.00
N GLY A 17 -5.09 -8.80 -8.48
CA GLY A 17 -4.55 -8.81 -9.85
C GLY A 17 -3.41 -7.82 -10.07
N GLY A 18 -2.67 -7.49 -8.99
CA GLY A 18 -1.45 -6.69 -9.00
C GLY A 18 -0.25 -7.39 -9.62
N THR A 19 0.84 -6.66 -9.79
CA THR A 19 2.12 -7.17 -10.31
C THR A 19 3.31 -6.74 -9.44
N VAL A 20 3.16 -5.67 -8.65
CA VAL A 20 4.23 -5.08 -7.85
C VAL A 20 3.70 -4.65 -6.49
N THR A 21 4.43 -5.05 -5.46
CA THR A 21 4.23 -4.59 -4.07
C THR A 21 5.55 -4.03 -3.55
N TYR A 22 5.48 -2.93 -2.81
CA TYR A 22 6.61 -2.26 -2.18
C TYR A 22 6.41 -2.28 -0.68
N ARG A 23 7.44 -2.69 0.05
CA ARG A 23 7.53 -2.51 1.49
C ARG A 23 7.82 -1.03 1.78
N VAL A 24 7.09 -0.46 2.72
CA VAL A 24 7.26 0.93 3.14
C VAL A 24 7.91 0.97 4.51
N THR A 25 9.02 1.69 4.64
CA THR A 25 9.65 1.99 5.92
C THR A 25 9.58 3.48 6.22
N LEU A 26 9.33 3.83 7.48
CA LEU A 26 9.38 5.19 8.01
C LEU A 26 10.48 5.22 9.07
N ASP A 27 11.51 6.03 8.82
CA ASP A 27 12.66 6.18 9.74
C ASP A 27 13.25 4.80 10.16
N GLY A 28 13.35 3.86 9.21
CA GLY A 28 13.87 2.50 9.41
C GLY A 28 12.87 1.46 9.91
N VAL A 29 11.67 1.88 10.35
CA VAL A 29 10.62 0.98 10.86
C VAL A 29 9.65 0.63 9.73
N TRP A 30 9.31 -0.64 9.58
CA TRP A 30 8.29 -1.06 8.62
C TRP A 30 6.89 -0.58 9.05
N VAL A 31 6.18 0.07 8.12
CA VAL A 31 4.87 0.68 8.37
C VAL A 31 3.79 0.25 7.37
N GLY A 32 4.08 -0.73 6.52
CA GLY A 32 3.08 -1.33 5.64
C GLY A 32 3.55 -1.46 4.20
N TRP A 33 2.60 -1.35 3.28
CA TRP A 33 2.82 -1.68 1.87
C TRP A 33 2.17 -0.67 0.94
N VAL A 34 2.75 -0.52 -0.25
CA VAL A 34 2.13 0.11 -1.42
C VAL A 34 2.17 -0.89 -2.55
N GLY A 35 1.02 -1.22 -3.14
CA GLY A 35 0.95 -2.14 -4.26
C GLY A 35 0.06 -1.63 -5.37
N ASP A 36 0.13 -2.30 -6.51
CA ASP A 36 -0.82 -2.10 -7.60
C ASP A 36 -1.86 -3.22 -7.66
N GLY A 37 -2.90 -2.98 -8.45
CA GLY A 37 -3.92 -3.96 -8.77
C GLY A 37 -4.85 -3.47 -9.86
N ARG A 38 -5.82 -4.30 -10.21
CA ARG A 38 -6.83 -4.00 -11.22
C ARG A 38 -8.19 -4.47 -10.73
N ARG A 39 -9.16 -3.55 -10.64
CA ARG A 39 -10.53 -3.92 -10.28
C ARG A 39 -11.12 -4.83 -11.36
N TRP A 40 -11.59 -6.00 -10.99
CA TRP A 40 -12.41 -6.85 -11.86
C TRP A 40 -13.76 -6.16 -12.09
N ARG A 41 -14.18 -6.04 -13.36
CA ARG A 41 -15.46 -5.40 -13.75
C ARG A 41 -16.50 -6.39 -14.27
N GLY A 42 -16.34 -7.69 -14.02
CA GLY A 42 -17.27 -8.74 -14.48
C GLY A 42 -16.88 -9.38 -15.81
N TRP A 43 -16.29 -8.62 -16.74
CA TRP A 43 -15.86 -9.12 -18.08
C TRP A 43 -14.36 -8.91 -18.35
N GLY A 44 -13.66 -8.25 -17.45
CA GLY A 44 -12.24 -7.93 -17.60
C GLY A 44 -11.69 -7.13 -16.43
N TYR A 45 -10.37 -6.99 -16.41
CA TYR A 45 -9.66 -6.14 -15.45
C TYR A 45 -9.62 -4.70 -15.95
N GLY A 46 -9.99 -3.75 -15.09
CA GLY A 46 -9.88 -2.32 -15.37
C GLY A 46 -8.42 -1.84 -15.46
N GLY A 47 -8.27 -0.51 -15.65
CA GLY A 47 -6.96 0.14 -15.63
C GLY A 47 -6.20 -0.10 -14.32
N ARG A 48 -4.86 -0.03 -14.39
CA ARG A 48 -3.97 -0.15 -13.23
C ARG A 48 -4.34 0.91 -12.19
N ARG A 49 -4.51 0.48 -10.95
CA ARG A 49 -4.69 1.34 -9.78
C ARG A 49 -3.70 0.95 -8.69
N TRP A 50 -3.54 1.83 -7.73
CA TRP A 50 -2.63 1.67 -6.62
C TRP A 50 -3.39 1.69 -5.30
N TRP A 51 -2.89 0.91 -4.35
CA TRP A 51 -3.38 0.80 -3.00
C TRP A 51 -2.22 1.00 -2.03
N ALA A 52 -2.54 1.42 -0.81
CA ALA A 52 -1.62 1.42 0.30
C ALA A 52 -2.31 0.82 1.53
N CYS A 53 -1.54 0.17 2.38
CA CYS A 53 -2.02 -0.28 3.67
C CYS A 53 -1.03 0.08 4.77
N TRP A 54 -1.59 0.39 5.94
CA TRP A 54 -0.81 0.56 7.16
C TRP A 54 -0.87 -0.70 7.99
N ARG A 55 0.29 -1.30 8.21
CA ARG A 55 0.48 -2.42 9.12
C ARG A 55 1.88 -2.35 9.73
N GLN A 56 1.98 -2.69 11.01
CA GLN A 56 3.26 -2.79 11.74
C GLN A 56 3.44 -4.20 12.29
N ASP A 57 4.66 -4.48 12.76
CA ASP A 57 4.96 -5.73 13.44
C ASP A 57 4.07 -5.89 14.69
N GLY A 58 3.48 -7.07 14.84
CA GLY A 58 2.52 -7.38 15.91
C GLY A 58 1.05 -7.13 15.54
N ASP A 59 0.75 -6.44 14.44
CA ASP A 59 -0.63 -6.28 13.98
C ASP A 59 -1.16 -7.59 13.37
N THR A 60 -2.32 -8.06 13.84
CA THR A 60 -3.02 -9.23 13.29
C THR A 60 -3.68 -8.95 11.94
N ALA A 61 -4.02 -7.69 11.67
CA ALA A 61 -4.59 -7.21 10.41
C ALA A 61 -4.09 -5.79 10.09
N ALA A 62 -4.27 -5.33 8.85
CA ALA A 62 -3.95 -3.94 8.52
C ALA A 62 -4.83 -2.98 9.32
N ARG A 63 -4.22 -1.97 9.94
CA ARG A 63 -4.93 -0.89 10.67
C ARG A 63 -5.74 -0.02 9.73
N TRP A 64 -5.32 0.05 8.47
CA TRP A 64 -5.97 0.80 7.42
C TRP A 64 -5.54 0.29 6.03
N SER A 65 -6.45 0.40 5.07
CA SER A 65 -6.25 0.13 3.64
C SER A 65 -6.95 1.24 2.85
N SER A 66 -6.31 1.74 1.78
CA SER A 66 -6.96 2.64 0.82
C SER A 66 -7.79 1.91 -0.23
N GLU A 67 -7.69 0.59 -0.32
CA GLU A 67 -8.12 -0.15 -1.52
C GLU A 67 -7.48 0.40 -2.82
N LEU A 68 -7.97 -0.07 -3.98
CA LEU A 68 -7.53 0.38 -5.32
C LEU A 68 -8.04 1.78 -5.70
N GLU A 69 -7.80 2.77 -4.86
CA GLU A 69 -8.32 4.13 -5.01
C GLU A 69 -7.38 5.09 -5.74
N HIS A 70 -6.08 4.81 -5.83
CA HIS A 70 -5.11 5.76 -6.35
C HIS A 70 -4.75 5.51 -7.81
N GLY A 71 -4.54 6.58 -8.57
CA GLY A 71 -4.09 6.50 -9.97
C GLY A 71 -2.59 6.21 -10.08
N THR A 72 -1.82 6.66 -9.09
CA THR A 72 -0.36 6.54 -9.10
C THR A 72 0.22 5.98 -7.80
N ARG A 73 1.44 5.43 -7.87
CA ARG A 73 2.19 4.95 -6.71
C ARG A 73 2.43 6.05 -5.67
N ILE A 74 2.74 7.26 -6.13
CA ILE A 74 3.07 8.39 -5.26
C ILE A 74 1.83 8.87 -4.49
N GLU A 75 0.65 8.87 -5.11
CA GLU A 75 -0.61 9.15 -4.44
C GLU A 75 -0.90 8.15 -3.30
N ALA A 76 -0.72 6.86 -3.56
CA ALA A 76 -0.90 5.82 -2.56
C ALA A 76 0.10 5.97 -1.40
N LEU A 77 1.38 6.24 -1.69
CA LEU A 77 2.40 6.50 -0.67
C LEU A 77 2.05 7.73 0.18
N ASN A 78 1.59 8.82 -0.45
CA ASN A 78 1.18 10.03 0.24
C ASN A 78 -0.05 9.80 1.13
N ALA A 79 -1.02 8.98 0.68
CA ALA A 79 -2.18 8.62 1.48
C ALA A 79 -1.76 7.86 2.76
N LEU A 80 -0.83 6.90 2.64
CA LEU A 80 -0.26 6.20 3.78
C LEU A 80 0.48 7.15 4.74
N ARG A 81 1.33 8.04 4.20
CA ARG A 81 2.04 9.05 4.98
C ARG A 81 1.08 9.91 5.80
N ASN A 82 0.03 10.40 5.15
CA ASN A 82 -0.98 11.23 5.80
C ASN A 82 -1.71 10.44 6.89
N ARG A 83 -2.09 9.18 6.62
CA ARG A 83 -2.78 8.33 7.59
C ARG A 83 -1.95 8.11 8.86
N ILE A 84 -0.67 7.81 8.71
CA ILE A 84 0.27 7.65 9.84
C ILE A 84 0.42 8.99 10.59
N GLY A 85 0.64 10.09 9.86
CA GLY A 85 0.82 11.42 10.45
C GLY A 85 -0.38 11.93 11.25
N THR A 86 -1.61 11.60 10.84
CA THR A 86 -2.82 11.96 11.59
C THR A 86 -2.94 11.21 12.92
N GLN A 87 -2.55 9.93 12.97
CA GLN A 87 -2.66 9.13 14.20
C GLN A 87 -1.61 9.48 15.26
N HIS A 88 -0.46 10.06 14.88
CA HIS A 88 0.54 10.55 15.84
C HIS A 88 0.20 11.92 16.46
N ARG A 89 -0.85 12.59 15.96
CA ARG A 89 -1.29 13.90 16.47
C ARG A 89 -2.54 13.82 17.37
N ALA A 90 -3.12 12.63 17.51
CA ALA A 90 -4.27 12.35 18.36
C ALA A 90 -3.81 11.64 19.64
#